data_AF-J9G0V6-F1
#
_entry.id   AF-J9G0V6-F1
#
_cell.length_a   1.000
_cell.length_b   1.000
_cell.length_c   1.000
_cell.angle_alpha   90.00
_cell.angle_beta   90.00
_cell.angle_gamma   90.00
#
_symmetry.space_group_name_H-M   'P 1'
#
loop_
_entity.id
_entity.type
_entity.pdbx_description
1 polymer ?
#
loop_
_entity_poly.entity_id
_entity_poly.type
_entity_poly.pdbx_seq_one_letter_code
_entity_poly.pdbx_strand_id
1 'polypeptide(L)'
;VVEAGLQYARENGVSEELLAEMDGLTGCVGVLDTGRPGPTLAIRFDIDCVPVTESTDDAHIPAHEGFISTRPGLMHACGHDAHTSTGLAVAHWFADHRDEMNGKIKILFQPAEEGVRGAAGMAASGVVDDADIFLSSHIAMMCKSGEVSVNPYGFLCTTKLDVTYTGRPAHAGVEPNAGRNAMAAACNA
;
A
#
# COMPACT_ATOMS: atom_id res chain seq x y z
N VAL A 1 -7.00 9.68 11.46
CA VAL A 1 -5.97 9.29 10.46
C VAL A 1 -6.02 10.19 9.25
N VAL A 2 -7.16 10.31 8.55
CA VAL A 2 -7.30 11.16 7.35
C VAL A 2 -6.97 12.63 7.63
N GLU A 3 -7.58 13.24 8.66
CA GLU A 3 -7.31 14.66 9.01
C GLU A 3 -5.83 14.91 9.33
N ALA A 4 -5.20 14.04 10.12
CA ALA A 4 -3.78 14.11 10.43
C ALA A 4 -2.91 13.96 9.17
N GLY A 5 -3.31 13.11 8.22
CA GLY A 5 -2.64 12.97 6.93
C GLY A 5 -2.74 14.24 6.07
N LEU A 6 -3.93 14.85 6.00
CA LEU A 6 -4.14 16.11 5.29
C LEU A 6 -3.34 17.26 5.92
N GLN A 7 -3.31 17.35 7.25
CA GLN A 7 -2.49 18.34 7.94
C GLN A 7 -1.00 18.16 7.62
N TYR A 8 -0.50 16.92 7.71
CA TYR A 8 0.88 16.62 7.37
C TYR A 8 1.23 16.99 5.92
N ALA A 9 0.33 16.71 4.97
CA ALA A 9 0.52 17.09 3.57
C ALA A 9 0.67 18.61 3.40
N ARG A 10 -0.17 19.41 4.08
CA ARG A 10 -0.07 20.88 4.09
C ARG A 10 1.26 21.37 4.66
N GLU A 11 1.68 20.80 5.79
CA GLU A 11 2.95 21.13 6.43
C GLU A 11 4.17 20.82 5.54
N ASN A 12 4.01 19.87 4.61
CA ASN A 12 5.03 19.49 3.62
C ASN A 12 4.82 20.11 2.22
N GLY A 13 3.99 21.16 2.13
CA GLY A 13 3.89 21.99 0.92
C GLY A 13 2.96 21.46 -0.18
N VAL A 14 2.11 20.47 0.11
CA VAL A 14 1.05 20.05 -0.81
C VAL A 14 -0.01 21.16 -0.90
N SER A 15 -0.36 21.58 -2.12
CA SER A 15 -1.31 22.68 -2.35
C SER A 15 -2.75 22.31 -1.98
N GLU A 16 -3.55 23.28 -1.53
CA GLU A 16 -4.99 23.05 -1.30
C GLU A 16 -5.74 22.64 -2.57
N GLU A 17 -5.27 23.10 -3.74
CA GLU A 17 -5.81 22.67 -5.04
C GLU A 17 -5.65 21.17 -5.24
N LEU A 18 -4.44 20.63 -5.01
CA LEU A 18 -4.18 19.20 -5.15
C LEU A 18 -4.93 18.40 -4.07
N LEU A 19 -4.97 18.89 -2.82
CA LEU A 19 -5.73 18.23 -1.76
C LEU A 19 -7.23 18.17 -2.05
N ALA A 20 -7.79 19.22 -2.65
CA ALA A 20 -9.18 19.26 -3.07
C ALA A 20 -9.43 18.33 -4.26
N GLU A 21 -8.53 18.29 -5.24
CA GLU A 21 -8.59 17.35 -6.38
C GLU A 21 -8.57 15.89 -5.92
N MET A 22 -7.71 15.57 -4.95
CA MET A 22 -7.56 14.23 -4.40
C MET A 22 -8.82 13.75 -3.65
N ASP A 23 -9.62 14.65 -3.07
CA ASP A 23 -10.81 14.33 -2.27
C ASP A 23 -10.56 13.21 -1.22
N GLY A 24 -9.40 13.27 -0.56
CA GLY A 24 -8.98 12.27 0.43
C GLY A 24 -8.56 10.90 -0.14
N LEU A 25 -8.55 10.73 -1.47
CA LEU A 25 -8.00 9.56 -2.15
C LEU A 25 -6.51 9.79 -2.46
N THR A 26 -5.70 8.78 -2.21
CA THR A 26 -4.24 8.88 -2.31
C THR A 26 -3.62 8.08 -3.46
N GLY A 27 -4.45 7.44 -4.28
CA GLY A 27 -3.98 6.76 -5.48
C GLY A 27 -3.54 7.76 -6.55
N CYS A 28 -2.42 7.47 -7.21
CA CYS A 28 -1.88 8.32 -8.26
C CYS A 28 -1.54 7.46 -9.49
N VAL A 29 -1.86 7.95 -10.68
CA VAL A 29 -1.50 7.28 -11.94
C VAL A 29 -0.85 8.28 -12.88
N GLY A 30 0.42 8.06 -13.20
CA GLY A 30 1.11 8.78 -14.26
C GLY A 30 0.85 8.11 -15.61
N VAL A 31 0.44 8.87 -16.62
CA VAL A 31 0.18 8.34 -17.97
C VAL A 31 1.08 9.03 -18.98
N LEU A 32 1.95 8.25 -19.62
CA LEU A 32 2.73 8.65 -20.77
C LEU A 32 2.10 8.06 -22.03
N ASP A 33 1.33 8.87 -22.75
CA ASP A 33 0.85 8.52 -24.09
C ASP A 33 1.86 9.01 -25.11
N THR A 34 2.43 8.10 -25.91
CA THR A 34 3.42 8.45 -26.93
C THR A 34 2.78 9.10 -28.17
N GLY A 35 1.48 8.88 -28.39
CA GLY A 35 0.77 9.22 -29.62
C GLY A 35 1.09 8.30 -30.81
N ARG A 36 1.89 7.24 -30.59
CA ARG A 36 2.28 6.26 -31.61
C ARG A 36 1.58 4.92 -31.36
N PRO A 37 1.19 4.18 -32.42
CA PRO A 37 0.55 2.87 -32.26
C PRO A 37 1.43 1.90 -31.45
N GLY A 38 0.85 1.24 -30.46
CA GLY A 38 1.53 0.29 -29.59
C GLY A 38 0.64 -0.16 -28.43
N PRO A 39 1.12 -1.07 -27.58
CA PRO A 39 0.35 -1.59 -26.46
C PRO A 39 0.23 -0.56 -25.33
N THR A 40 -0.75 -0.78 -24.45
CA THR A 40 -0.83 -0.12 -23.14
C THR A 40 -0.13 -0.99 -22.10
N LEU A 41 0.96 -0.49 -21.54
CA LEU A 41 1.68 -1.09 -20.42
C LEU A 41 1.26 -0.41 -19.11
N ALA A 42 0.75 -1.19 -18.15
CA ALA A 42 0.50 -0.76 -16.79
C ALA A 42 1.53 -1.38 -15.84
N ILE A 43 2.17 -0.56 -15.01
CA ILE A 43 3.15 -1.00 -14.00
C ILE A 43 2.72 -0.48 -12.63
N ARG A 44 2.56 -1.38 -11.66
CA ARG A 44 2.00 -1.06 -10.35
C ARG A 44 3.05 -1.12 -9.24
N PHE A 45 3.00 -0.12 -8.37
CA PHE A 45 3.79 0.05 -7.15
C PHE A 45 2.83 0.43 -6.01
N ASP A 46 2.86 -0.28 -4.88
CA ASP A 46 2.13 0.12 -3.67
C ASP A 46 2.89 1.17 -2.87
N ILE A 47 2.15 1.96 -2.07
CA ILE A 47 2.69 3.16 -1.40
C ILE A 47 2.34 3.28 0.08
N ASP A 48 1.51 2.39 0.65
CA ASP A 48 1.12 2.47 2.06
C ASP A 48 2.17 1.90 3.02
N CYS A 49 2.08 2.30 4.28
CA CYS A 49 2.89 1.76 5.37
C CYS A 49 1.99 1.03 6.39
N VAL A 50 2.60 0.38 7.38
CA VAL A 50 1.90 -0.38 8.43
C VAL A 50 2.03 0.26 9.82
N PRO A 51 1.08 0.01 10.74
CA PRO A 51 1.13 0.47 12.12
C PRO A 51 2.12 -0.36 12.97
N VAL A 52 3.40 -0.21 12.66
CA VAL A 52 4.52 -0.85 13.35
C VAL A 52 5.51 0.23 13.80
N THR A 53 5.95 0.17 15.06
CA THR A 53 7.03 1.03 15.56
C THR A 53 8.36 0.55 15.00
N GLU A 54 9.04 1.42 14.26
CA GLU A 54 10.37 1.14 13.73
C GLU A 54 11.42 1.04 14.85
N SER A 55 12.38 0.13 14.68
CA SER A 55 13.45 -0.09 15.65
C SER A 55 14.40 1.11 15.71
N THR A 56 14.80 1.49 16.93
CA THR A 56 15.84 2.50 17.18
C THR A 56 17.18 1.87 17.56
N ASP A 57 17.30 0.54 17.43
CA ASP A 57 18.56 -0.17 17.69
C ASP A 57 19.60 0.22 16.62
N ASP A 58 20.84 0.47 17.01
CA ASP A 58 21.93 0.85 16.10
C ASP A 58 22.25 -0.24 15.06
N ALA A 59 21.88 -1.50 15.31
CA ALA A 59 21.99 -2.57 14.30
C ALA A 59 20.92 -2.45 13.18
N HIS A 60 19.87 -1.65 13.37
CA HIS A 60 18.88 -1.37 12.34
C HIS A 60 19.43 -0.29 11.40
N ILE A 61 19.68 -0.65 10.13
CA ILE A 61 20.33 0.24 9.15
C ILE A 61 19.69 1.64 9.08
N PRO A 62 18.35 1.80 8.98
CA PRO A 62 17.72 3.11 9.03
C PRO A 62 18.02 3.92 10.30
N ALA A 63 18.20 3.28 11.46
CA ALA A 63 18.55 3.96 12.70
C ALA A 63 20.01 4.43 12.69
N HIS A 64 20.93 3.56 12.29
CA HIS A 64 22.35 3.88 12.15
C HIS A 64 22.61 4.99 11.12
N GLU A 65 21.92 4.93 9.98
CA GLU A 65 22.09 5.87 8.86
C GLU A 65 21.18 7.11 8.97
N GLY A 66 20.34 7.19 10.00
CA GLY A 66 19.57 8.39 10.33
C GLY A 66 18.36 8.66 9.44
N PHE A 67 17.73 7.62 8.88
CA PHE A 67 16.55 7.72 8.02
C PHE A 67 15.33 6.91 8.50
N ILE A 68 15.27 6.56 9.80
CA ILE A 68 14.05 5.99 10.39
C ILE A 68 12.81 6.86 10.13
N SER A 69 11.64 6.23 10.20
CA SER A 69 10.35 6.89 10.17
C SER A 69 10.29 8.03 11.17
N THR A 70 9.91 9.20 10.66
CA THR A 70 9.63 10.40 11.47
C THR A 70 8.21 10.37 12.05
N ARG A 71 7.44 9.31 11.78
CA ARG A 71 6.06 9.14 12.23
C ARG A 71 5.97 8.00 13.25
N PRO A 72 5.87 8.29 14.56
CA PRO A 72 5.83 7.26 15.59
C PRO A 72 4.73 6.21 15.35
N GLY A 73 5.11 4.94 15.47
CA GLY A 73 4.21 3.81 15.28
C GLY A 73 3.85 3.48 13.83
N LEU A 74 4.50 4.12 12.85
CA LEU A 74 4.31 3.85 11.42
C LEU A 74 5.66 3.55 10.77
N MET A 75 5.73 2.48 9.98
CA MET A 75 6.95 2.05 9.29
C MET A 75 6.59 1.42 7.94
N HIS A 76 7.41 1.66 6.90
CA HIS A 76 7.36 0.87 5.67
C HIS A 76 7.98 -0.52 5.85
N ALA A 77 7.43 -1.32 6.77
CA ALA A 77 7.98 -2.63 7.13
C ALA A 77 7.79 -3.70 6.02
N CYS A 78 7.01 -3.41 4.98
CA CYS A 78 6.80 -4.26 3.81
C CYS A 78 7.59 -3.79 2.57
N GLY A 79 8.36 -2.70 2.67
CA GLY A 79 9.21 -2.23 1.56
C GLY A 79 8.50 -1.39 0.48
N HIS A 80 7.29 -0.89 0.75
CA HIS A 80 6.53 -0.08 -0.21
C HIS A 80 7.19 1.28 -0.52
N ASP A 81 8.07 1.76 0.34
CA ASP A 81 8.97 2.89 0.08
C ASP A 81 9.98 2.57 -1.03
N ALA A 82 10.53 1.36 -1.04
CA ALA A 82 11.39 0.88 -2.14
C ALA A 82 10.59 0.71 -3.44
N HIS A 83 9.35 0.21 -3.38
CA HIS A 83 8.46 0.13 -4.54
C HIS A 83 8.13 1.51 -5.09
N THR A 84 7.75 2.46 -4.24
CA THR A 84 7.46 3.85 -4.62
C THR A 84 8.67 4.50 -5.29
N SER A 85 9.85 4.39 -4.67
CA SER A 85 11.11 4.92 -5.22
C SER A 85 11.46 4.30 -6.57
N THR A 86 11.27 2.99 -6.72
CA THR A 86 11.46 2.28 -8.00
C THR A 86 10.48 2.78 -9.06
N GLY A 87 9.21 2.96 -8.70
CA GLY A 87 8.19 3.47 -9.61
C GLY A 87 8.49 4.88 -10.13
N LEU A 88 8.99 5.77 -9.27
CA LEU A 88 9.44 7.10 -9.68
C LEU A 88 10.64 7.03 -10.65
N ALA A 89 11.63 6.18 -10.36
CA ALA A 89 12.77 6.00 -11.26
C ALA A 89 12.36 5.45 -12.64
N VAL A 90 11.43 4.50 -12.66
CA VAL A 90 10.85 3.95 -13.89
C VAL A 90 10.07 5.02 -14.66
N ALA A 91 9.26 5.83 -13.98
CA ALA A 91 8.51 6.94 -14.60
C ALA A 91 9.45 7.97 -15.24
N HIS A 92 10.53 8.35 -14.54
CA HIS A 92 11.56 9.23 -15.07
C HIS A 92 12.24 8.64 -16.30
N TRP A 93 12.64 7.36 -16.24
CA TRP A 93 13.28 6.70 -17.38
C TRP A 93 12.39 6.70 -18.62
N PHE A 94 11.10 6.37 -18.48
CA PHE A 94 10.17 6.42 -19.61
C PHE A 94 9.95 7.83 -20.16
N ALA A 95 9.95 8.84 -19.30
CA ALA A 95 9.84 10.24 -19.73
C ALA A 95 11.05 10.67 -20.56
N ASP A 96 12.27 10.32 -20.11
CA ASP A 96 13.51 10.65 -20.82
C ASP A 96 13.63 9.91 -22.16
N HIS A 97 13.11 8.68 -22.24
CA HIS A 97 13.16 7.85 -23.45
C HIS A 97 11.84 7.89 -24.21
N ARG A 98 11.02 8.93 -24.01
CA ARG A 98 9.67 9.01 -24.58
C ARG A 98 9.67 8.76 -26.09
N ASP A 99 10.66 9.27 -26.82
CA ASP A 99 10.70 9.18 -28.29
C ASP A 99 11.07 7.79 -28.83
N GLU A 100 11.60 6.92 -27.97
CA GLU A 100 11.94 5.53 -28.31
C GLU A 100 10.80 4.55 -28.03
N MET A 101 9.75 5.00 -27.33
CA MET A 101 8.62 4.16 -26.90
C MET A 101 7.45 4.22 -27.90
N ASN A 102 6.54 3.24 -27.83
CA ASN A 102 5.28 3.24 -28.58
C ASN A 102 4.13 2.85 -27.66
N GLY A 103 2.91 3.28 -28.00
CA GLY A 103 1.71 3.03 -27.20
C GLY A 103 1.61 3.94 -25.97
N LYS A 104 1.11 3.38 -24.87
CA LYS A 104 0.82 4.11 -23.64
C LYS A 104 1.46 3.41 -22.44
N ILE A 105 2.11 4.17 -21.56
CA ILE A 105 2.70 3.66 -20.32
C ILE A 105 1.94 4.28 -19.15
N LYS A 106 1.44 3.45 -18.25
CA LYS A 106 0.73 3.82 -17.03
C LYS A 106 1.55 3.36 -15.83
N ILE A 107 1.93 4.30 -14.97
CA ILE A 107 2.63 4.01 -13.70
C ILE A 107 1.63 4.23 -12.57
N LEU A 108 1.25 3.15 -11.89
CA LEU A 108 0.21 3.13 -10.86
C LEU A 108 0.85 3.12 -9.48
N PHE A 109 0.57 4.15 -8.68
CA PHE A 109 0.89 4.23 -7.26
C PHE A 109 -0.37 3.89 -6.46
N GLN A 110 -0.43 2.65 -5.95
CA GLN A 110 -1.58 2.07 -5.29
C GLN A 110 -1.52 2.25 -3.77
N PRO A 111 -2.52 2.88 -3.13
CA PRO A 111 -2.60 2.94 -1.68
C PRO A 111 -3.24 1.67 -1.11
N ALA A 112 -3.21 1.49 0.22
CA ALA A 112 -4.02 0.50 0.94
C ALA A 112 -3.89 -0.96 0.44
N GLU A 113 -2.67 -1.38 0.09
CA GLU A 113 -2.34 -2.77 -0.22
C GLU A 113 -2.49 -3.65 1.01
N GLU A 114 -1.98 -3.21 2.16
CA GLU A 114 -1.93 -4.00 3.40
C GLU A 114 -3.36 -4.32 3.90
N GLY A 115 -4.29 -3.42 3.58
CA GLY A 115 -5.72 -3.56 3.81
C GLY A 115 -6.41 -4.53 2.85
N VAL A 116 -5.81 -4.83 1.69
CA VAL A 116 -6.38 -5.52 0.52
C VAL A 116 -7.59 -4.74 -0.03
N ARG A 117 -7.48 -3.41 -0.10
CA ARG A 117 -8.58 -2.52 -0.48
C ARG A 117 -8.27 -1.59 -1.65
N GLY A 118 -7.02 -1.18 -1.83
CA GLY A 118 -6.65 -0.20 -2.85
C GLY A 118 -6.85 -0.66 -4.29
N ALA A 119 -6.42 -1.88 -4.58
CA ALA A 119 -6.49 -2.44 -5.93
C ALA A 119 -7.92 -2.45 -6.49
N ALA A 120 -8.91 -2.80 -5.66
CA ALA A 120 -10.31 -2.86 -6.08
C ALA A 120 -10.84 -1.48 -6.52
N GLY A 121 -10.51 -0.42 -5.76
CA GLY A 121 -10.92 0.95 -6.11
C GLY A 121 -10.25 1.45 -7.39
N MET A 122 -8.96 1.15 -7.57
CA MET A 122 -8.25 1.51 -8.81
C MET A 122 -8.75 0.75 -10.02
N ALA A 123 -9.05 -0.55 -9.89
CA ALA A 123 -9.62 -1.32 -11.00
C ALA A 123 -11.01 -0.80 -11.37
N ALA A 124 -11.86 -0.52 -10.38
CA ALA A 124 -13.22 -0.02 -10.61
C ALA A 124 -13.28 1.37 -11.25
N SER A 125 -12.21 2.15 -11.23
CA SER A 125 -12.14 3.44 -11.94
C SER A 125 -11.96 3.29 -13.46
N GLY A 126 -11.67 2.07 -13.93
CA GLY A 126 -11.41 1.76 -15.33
C GLY A 126 -10.01 2.13 -15.80
N VAL A 127 -9.13 2.59 -14.91
CA VAL A 127 -7.79 3.07 -15.28
C VAL A 127 -6.88 1.98 -15.90
N VAL A 128 -7.23 0.71 -15.70
CA VAL A 128 -6.49 -0.46 -16.18
C VAL A 128 -7.24 -1.26 -17.26
N ASP A 129 -8.45 -0.85 -17.66
CA ASP A 129 -9.31 -1.65 -18.56
C ASP A 129 -8.73 -1.80 -19.97
N ASP A 130 -7.89 -0.84 -20.39
CA ASP A 130 -7.19 -0.82 -21.68
C ASP A 130 -5.76 -1.40 -21.59
N ALA A 131 -5.35 -1.97 -20.45
CA ALA A 131 -4.00 -2.50 -20.28
C ALA A 131 -3.82 -3.83 -21.02
N ASP A 132 -2.91 -3.86 -22.00
CA ASP A 132 -2.50 -5.09 -22.69
C ASP A 132 -1.50 -5.90 -21.85
N ILE A 133 -0.66 -5.19 -21.09
CA ILE A 133 0.38 -5.77 -20.23
C ILE A 133 0.27 -5.13 -18.85
N PHE A 134 0.18 -5.96 -17.81
CA PHE A 134 0.17 -5.53 -16.42
C PHE A 134 1.34 -6.14 -15.67
N LEU A 135 2.21 -5.29 -15.12
CA LEU A 135 3.39 -5.70 -14.35
C LEU A 135 3.31 -5.19 -12.92
N SER A 136 3.77 -6.01 -11.99
CA SER A 136 4.02 -5.64 -10.59
C SER A 136 5.13 -6.49 -10.03
N SER A 137 5.80 -6.00 -8.99
CA SER A 137 6.85 -6.72 -8.28
C SER A 137 6.73 -6.45 -6.79
N HIS A 138 7.34 -7.31 -5.99
CA HIS A 138 7.52 -7.10 -4.55
C HIS A 138 8.97 -7.39 -4.19
N ILE A 139 9.60 -6.53 -3.38
CA ILE A 139 10.93 -6.78 -2.84
C ILE A 139 10.84 -7.75 -1.66
N ALA A 140 11.84 -8.61 -1.54
CA ALA A 140 11.87 -9.68 -0.54
C ALA A 140 10.69 -10.68 -0.67
N MET A 141 10.67 -11.70 0.19
CA MET A 141 9.71 -12.80 0.31
C MET A 141 10.10 -14.14 -0.32
N MET A 142 10.34 -14.24 -1.64
CA MET A 142 10.46 -15.56 -2.30
C MET A 142 11.85 -15.95 -2.80
N CYS A 143 12.75 -14.99 -2.95
CA CYS A 143 14.05 -15.20 -3.58
C CYS A 143 15.16 -14.50 -2.80
N LYS A 144 16.40 -14.96 -2.98
CA LYS A 144 17.55 -14.31 -2.35
C LYS A 144 17.84 -12.97 -3.01
N SER A 145 18.58 -12.10 -2.33
CA SER A 145 19.10 -10.88 -2.94
C SER A 145 19.87 -11.21 -4.23
N GLY A 146 19.51 -10.54 -5.32
CA GLY A 146 20.08 -10.78 -6.66
C GLY A 146 19.32 -11.80 -7.51
N GLU A 147 18.27 -12.42 -6.99
CA GLU A 147 17.39 -13.33 -7.73
C GLU A 147 16.02 -12.67 -7.99
N VAL A 148 15.35 -13.08 -9.08
CA VAL A 148 13.98 -12.66 -9.42
C VAL A 148 13.13 -13.92 -9.59
N SER A 149 12.08 -14.04 -8.78
CA SER A 149 11.04 -15.05 -8.99
C SER A 149 9.98 -14.50 -9.95
N VAL A 150 9.61 -15.28 -10.96
CA VAL A 150 8.64 -14.89 -11.99
C VAL A 150 7.40 -15.75 -11.92
N ASN A 151 6.25 -15.15 -12.20
CA ASN A 151 4.94 -15.81 -12.27
C ASN A 151 4.56 -16.65 -11.03
N PRO A 152 4.63 -16.11 -9.80
CA PRO A 152 4.16 -16.83 -8.63
C PRO A 152 2.62 -16.98 -8.68
N TYR A 153 2.11 -18.17 -8.38
CA TYR A 153 0.67 -18.45 -8.34
C TYR A 153 0.19 -18.70 -6.90
N GLY A 154 -0.99 -18.17 -6.54
CA GLY A 154 -1.58 -18.36 -5.22
C GLY A 154 -0.80 -17.68 -4.08
N PHE A 155 0.16 -16.83 -4.43
CA PHE A 155 1.07 -16.22 -3.49
C PHE A 155 0.33 -15.16 -2.67
N LEU A 156 0.33 -15.34 -1.34
CA LEU A 156 -0.33 -14.45 -0.36
C LEU A 156 -1.82 -14.23 -0.61
N CYS A 157 -2.51 -15.18 -1.26
CA CYS A 157 -3.97 -15.12 -1.32
C CYS A 157 -4.54 -15.19 0.11
N THR A 158 -5.26 -14.15 0.52
CA THR A 158 -5.87 -14.06 1.84
C THR A 158 -7.37 -13.87 1.74
N THR A 159 -8.07 -14.21 2.82
CA THR A 159 -9.47 -13.82 3.04
C THR A 159 -9.54 -13.19 4.41
N LYS A 160 -10.14 -11.99 4.49
CA LYS A 160 -10.35 -11.28 5.75
C LYS A 160 -11.80 -11.46 6.19
N LEU A 161 -12.01 -11.80 7.45
CA LEU A 161 -13.32 -12.02 8.05
C LEU A 161 -13.44 -11.18 9.32
N ASP A 162 -14.53 -10.41 9.42
CA ASP A 162 -14.88 -9.71 10.66
C ASP A 162 -15.82 -10.61 11.49
N VAL A 163 -15.37 -11.01 12.68
CA VAL A 163 -16.14 -11.87 13.59
C VAL A 163 -16.54 -11.09 14.83
N THR A 164 -17.84 -11.00 15.10
CA THR A 164 -18.37 -10.29 16.28
C THR A 164 -18.94 -11.27 17.29
N TYR A 165 -18.42 -11.24 18.52
CA TYR A 165 -18.94 -12.02 19.65
C TYR A 165 -19.85 -11.15 20.51
N THR A 166 -21.12 -11.54 20.65
CA THR A 166 -22.08 -10.85 21.52
C THR A 166 -22.39 -11.68 22.76
N GLY A 167 -22.10 -11.10 23.91
CA GLY A 167 -22.31 -11.70 25.22
C GLY A 167 -23.48 -11.09 26.00
N ARG A 168 -23.56 -11.44 27.27
CA ARG A 168 -24.45 -10.81 28.26
C ARG A 168 -23.61 -10.35 29.44
N PRO A 169 -23.63 -9.06 29.81
CA PRO A 169 -22.88 -8.58 30.98
C PRO A 169 -23.49 -9.17 32.27
N ALA A 170 -22.62 -9.41 33.26
CA ALA A 170 -23.00 -9.82 34.61
C ALA A 170 -21.93 -9.36 35.61
N HIS A 171 -22.29 -9.31 36.89
CA HIS A 171 -21.36 -8.93 37.93
C HIS A 171 -20.31 -10.02 38.15
N ALA A 172 -19.02 -9.72 37.89
CA ALA A 172 -17.95 -10.72 37.87
C ALA A 172 -17.78 -11.48 39.19
N GLY A 173 -17.95 -10.82 40.35
CA GLY A 173 -17.75 -11.43 41.66
C GLY A 173 -18.98 -11.99 42.38
N VAL A 174 -20.20 -11.76 41.86
CA VAL A 174 -21.45 -12.10 42.56
C VAL A 174 -22.19 -13.20 41.83
N GLU A 175 -22.41 -13.03 40.52
CA GLU A 175 -23.18 -13.98 39.71
C GLU A 175 -22.59 -14.07 38.30
N PRO A 176 -21.31 -14.47 38.14
CA PRO A 176 -20.69 -14.57 36.83
C PRO A 176 -21.43 -15.56 35.90
N ASN A 177 -22.11 -16.55 36.49
CA ASN A 177 -22.92 -17.53 35.78
C ASN A 177 -24.18 -16.95 35.10
N ALA A 178 -24.64 -15.75 35.48
CA ALA A 178 -25.78 -15.10 34.80
C ALA A 178 -25.37 -14.40 33.49
N GLY A 179 -24.07 -14.23 33.26
CA GLY A 179 -23.50 -13.64 32.06
C GLY A 179 -23.29 -14.62 30.91
N ARG A 180 -22.91 -14.09 29.75
CA ARG A 180 -22.33 -14.84 28.64
C ARG A 180 -21.06 -14.12 28.23
N ASN A 181 -19.91 -14.66 28.61
CA ASN A 181 -18.63 -13.96 28.46
C ASN A 181 -18.16 -13.99 27.00
N ALA A 182 -18.32 -12.87 26.28
CA ALA A 182 -17.88 -12.73 24.90
C ALA A 182 -16.34 -12.82 24.75
N MET A 183 -15.57 -12.38 25.75
CA MET A 183 -14.10 -12.50 25.72
C MET A 183 -13.69 -13.96 25.82
N ALA A 184 -14.32 -14.76 26.70
CA ALA A 184 -14.05 -16.18 26.80
C ALA A 184 -14.39 -16.92 25.50
N ALA A 185 -15.50 -16.55 24.84
CA ALA A 185 -15.84 -17.08 23.52
C ALA A 185 -14.78 -16.71 22.48
N ALA A 186 -14.33 -15.44 22.44
CA ALA A 186 -13.31 -14.98 21.51
C ALA A 186 -11.94 -15.64 21.74
N CYS A 187 -11.56 -15.93 23.00
CA CYS A 187 -10.32 -16.63 23.30
C CYS A 187 -10.35 -18.13 22.96
N ASN A 188 -11.54 -18.73 22.85
CA ASN A 188 -11.69 -20.16 22.57
C ASN A 188 -11.83 -20.48 21.07
N ALA A 189 -12.30 -19.52 20.29
CA ALA A 189 -12.61 -19.68 18.88
C ALA A 189 -11.39 -19.81 17.97
#